data_AF-A0A2B4RF16-F1
#
_entry.id   AF-A0A2B4RF16-F1
#
_cell.length_a   1.000
_cell.length_b   1.000
_cell.length_c   1.000
_cell.angle_alpha   90.00
_cell.angle_beta   90.00
_cell.angle_gamma   90.00
#
_symmetry.space_group_name_H-M   'P 1'
#
loop_
_entity.id
_entity.type
_entity.pdbx_description
1 polymer ?
#
loop_
_entity_poly.entity_id
_entity_poly.type
_entity_poly.pdbx_seq_one_letter_code
_entity_poly.pdbx_strand_id
1 'polypeptide(L)'
;MVVGLGNHSLPDTRHSVGMLVVDCLAKYLGTSWHFNKQSLVTIYNVNPSDVILFHDDLDRPLVTHGLQFDHVLGWWKQRDDPNILILTYEDRVQDPGDAVDKIAKFIGKEISPATRDLIVRQTSFDAMKSSNYTNFTWFEGIKGDGFIRKGQVGGWKDYFTEEQNELFDKVFSERSLRRVRVGIGRPSKRNNVTEYVLSNFDPSEIPVLERTIEQCCEVLMKELQLLRS
;
A
#
# COMPACT_ATOMS: atom_id res chain seq x y z
N MET A 1 -9.39 7.90 -2.84
CA MET A 1 -8.27 7.49 -1.96
C MET A 1 -8.03 8.59 -0.93
N VAL A 2 -8.14 8.28 0.37
CA VAL A 2 -7.74 9.19 1.46
C VAL A 2 -6.34 8.80 1.89
N VAL A 3 -5.45 9.77 2.02
CA VAL A 3 -4.01 9.52 2.16
C VAL A 3 -3.52 10.03 3.49
N GLY A 4 -2.71 9.21 4.16
CA GLY A 4 -2.34 9.42 5.55
C GLY A 4 -3.47 9.05 6.51
N LEU A 5 -4.07 7.86 6.34
CA LEU A 5 -5.07 7.34 7.27
C LEU A 5 -4.51 7.23 8.70
N GLY A 6 -3.23 6.84 8.81
CA GLY A 6 -2.51 6.76 10.07
C GLY A 6 -2.40 5.34 10.60
N ASN A 7 -2.46 5.17 11.91
CA ASN A 7 -2.41 3.87 12.55
C ASN A 7 -3.65 3.67 13.40
N HIS A 8 -4.50 2.72 13.02
CA HIS A 8 -5.71 2.37 13.78
C HIS A 8 -5.45 1.98 15.24
N SER A 9 -4.21 1.63 15.59
CA SER A 9 -3.81 1.32 16.97
C SER A 9 -3.45 2.57 17.79
N LEU A 10 -3.44 3.75 17.17
CA LEU A 10 -3.13 5.06 17.78
C LEU A 10 -4.29 6.05 17.50
N PRO A 11 -5.50 5.79 18.03
CA PRO A 11 -6.63 6.71 17.87
C PRO A 11 -6.31 8.08 18.48
N ASP A 12 -6.96 9.13 17.99
CA ASP A 12 -6.87 10.51 18.49
C ASP A 12 -5.50 11.21 18.36
N THR A 13 -4.49 10.49 17.89
CA THR A 13 -3.18 11.08 17.57
C THR A 13 -3.21 11.81 16.24
N ARG A 14 -2.31 12.77 16.07
CA ARG A 14 -2.12 13.47 14.78
C ARG A 14 -1.76 12.51 13.65
N HIS A 15 -1.11 11.40 13.98
CA HIS A 15 -0.80 10.34 13.04
C HIS A 15 -2.06 9.78 12.36
N SER A 16 -3.18 9.73 13.08
CA SER A 16 -4.45 9.13 12.66
C SER A 16 -5.49 10.16 12.21
N VAL A 17 -5.07 11.36 11.82
CA VAL A 17 -5.97 12.42 11.34
C VAL A 17 -6.81 11.97 10.13
N GLY A 18 -6.28 11.10 9.27
CA GLY A 18 -7.02 10.59 8.12
C GLY A 18 -8.16 9.66 8.52
N MET A 19 -8.07 8.95 9.64
CA MET A 19 -9.19 8.17 10.19
C MET A 19 -10.36 9.07 10.61
N LEU A 20 -10.11 10.29 11.08
CA LEU A 20 -11.20 11.23 11.39
C LEU A 20 -12.00 11.63 10.14
N VAL A 21 -11.34 11.72 8.98
CA VAL A 21 -12.03 11.92 7.68
C VAL A 21 -12.90 10.71 7.35
N VAL A 22 -12.40 9.50 7.61
CA VAL A 22 -13.10 8.24 7.38
C VAL A 22 -14.33 8.12 8.28
N ASP A 23 -14.19 8.43 9.57
CA ASP A 23 -15.30 8.45 10.54
C ASP A 23 -16.35 9.49 10.16
N CYS A 24 -15.92 10.68 9.75
CA CYS A 24 -16.81 11.72 9.26
C CYS A 24 -17.57 11.26 8.00
N LEU A 25 -16.90 10.67 7.00
CA LEU A 25 -17.57 10.11 5.82
C LEU A 25 -18.58 9.02 6.16
N ALA A 26 -18.23 8.09 7.06
CA ALA A 26 -19.13 7.05 7.52
C ALA A 26 -20.41 7.64 8.11
N LYS A 27 -20.27 8.69 8.94
CA LYS A 27 -21.39 9.44 9.50
C LYS A 27 -22.25 10.12 8.43
N TYR A 28 -21.64 10.78 7.44
CA TYR A 28 -22.36 11.40 6.32
C TYR A 28 -23.15 10.39 5.48
N LEU A 29 -22.59 9.19 5.30
CA LEU A 29 -23.16 8.14 4.47
C LEU A 29 -24.14 7.24 5.24
N GLY A 30 -24.31 7.44 6.54
CA GLY A 30 -25.15 6.60 7.39
C GLY A 30 -24.67 5.14 7.42
N THR A 31 -23.36 4.91 7.30
CA THR A 31 -22.75 3.58 7.21
C THR A 31 -21.66 3.40 8.26
N SER A 32 -21.07 2.21 8.31
CA SER A 32 -19.89 1.90 9.10
C SER A 32 -18.77 1.38 8.20
N TRP A 33 -17.55 1.39 8.75
CA TRP A 33 -16.37 0.92 8.06
C TRP A 33 -15.59 -0.06 8.94
N HIS A 34 -14.79 -0.91 8.32
CA HIS A 34 -13.87 -1.79 9.04
C HIS A 34 -12.49 -1.77 8.36
N PHE A 35 -11.44 -1.86 9.18
CA PHE A 35 -10.06 -1.94 8.70
C PHE A 35 -9.66 -3.39 8.45
N ASN A 36 -9.23 -3.71 7.23
CA ASN A 36 -8.58 -4.98 6.93
C ASN A 36 -7.05 -4.81 6.93
N LYS A 37 -6.40 -5.28 7.99
CA LYS A 37 -4.93 -5.19 8.15
C LYS A 37 -4.14 -5.99 7.12
N GLN A 38 -4.71 -7.05 6.55
CA GLN A 38 -3.99 -7.94 5.65
C GLN A 38 -3.92 -7.39 4.22
N SER A 39 -4.99 -6.75 3.77
CA SER A 39 -5.05 -6.06 2.48
C SER A 39 -4.77 -4.56 2.56
N LEU A 40 -4.68 -3.99 3.77
CA LEU A 40 -4.53 -2.55 4.02
C LEU A 40 -5.62 -1.77 3.26
N VAL A 41 -6.87 -2.15 3.47
CA VAL A 41 -8.02 -1.45 2.90
C VAL A 41 -9.06 -1.16 3.98
N THR A 42 -9.78 -0.07 3.77
CA THR A 42 -11.00 0.27 4.49
C THR A 42 -12.17 0.19 3.52
N ILE A 43 -13.17 -0.62 3.85
CA ILE A 43 -14.33 -0.88 3.01
C ILE A 43 -15.57 -0.23 3.65
N TYR A 44 -16.34 0.49 2.82
CA TYR A 44 -17.65 1.03 3.18
C TYR A 44 -18.72 0.42 2.30
N ASN A 45 -19.83 0.04 2.93
CA ASN A 45 -21.04 -0.35 2.22
C ASN A 45 -21.94 0.89 2.09
N VAL A 46 -21.97 1.51 0.91
CA VAL A 46 -22.71 2.77 0.68
C VAL A 46 -23.80 2.55 -0.35
N ASN A 47 -24.90 1.89 0.02
CA ASN A 47 -25.98 1.55 -0.91
C ASN A 47 -26.35 2.74 -1.85
N PRO A 48 -26.23 2.63 -3.20
CA PRO A 48 -26.06 1.42 -4.02
C PRO A 48 -24.63 1.10 -4.49
N SER A 49 -23.58 1.67 -3.89
CA SER A 49 -22.19 1.52 -4.32
C SER A 49 -21.24 1.19 -3.15
N ASP A 50 -20.30 0.29 -3.37
CA ASP A 50 -19.22 0.10 -2.40
C ASP A 50 -18.15 1.16 -2.61
N VAL A 51 -17.79 1.86 -1.53
CA VAL A 51 -16.66 2.79 -1.53
C VAL A 51 -15.48 2.09 -0.88
N ILE A 52 -14.47 1.77 -1.70
CA ILE A 52 -13.22 1.17 -1.21
C ILE A 52 -12.21 2.29 -1.05
N LEU A 53 -11.79 2.53 0.19
CA LEU A 53 -10.64 3.36 0.48
C LEU A 53 -9.42 2.47 0.68
N PHE A 54 -8.47 2.57 -0.24
CA PHE A 54 -7.16 1.98 -0.04
C PHE A 54 -6.47 2.68 1.12
N HIS A 55 -6.05 1.90 2.13
CA HIS A 55 -5.16 2.42 3.13
C HIS A 55 -3.81 2.57 2.47
N ASP A 56 -3.56 3.81 2.10
CA ASP A 56 -2.30 4.12 1.52
C ASP A 56 -1.27 4.24 2.64
N ASP A 57 -0.58 3.15 2.98
CA ASP A 57 0.69 3.23 3.72
C ASP A 57 1.77 3.93 2.82
N LEU A 58 1.46 4.35 1.57
CA LEU A 58 2.33 5.17 0.68
C LEU A 58 2.54 6.63 1.15
N ASP A 59 2.13 7.02 2.35
CA ASP A 59 2.49 8.32 2.93
C ASP A 59 2.89 8.23 4.43
N ARG A 60 3.59 7.15 4.82
CA ARG A 60 4.64 7.40 5.82
C ARG A 60 5.58 8.46 5.22
N PRO A 61 6.12 9.40 6.02
CA PRO A 61 7.28 10.20 5.59
C PRO A 61 8.55 9.35 5.30
N LEU A 62 8.40 8.02 5.25
CA LEU A 62 9.39 6.97 5.06
C LEU A 62 8.89 5.85 4.11
N VAL A 63 7.96 6.09 3.18
CA VAL A 63 7.95 5.25 1.97
C VAL A 63 9.01 5.80 1.06
N THR A 64 10.13 5.11 1.00
CA THR A 64 11.34 5.52 0.29
C THR A 64 11.17 5.73 -1.22
N HIS A 65 9.98 5.46 -1.82
CA HIS A 65 9.83 5.28 -3.26
C HIS A 65 8.57 5.88 -3.96
N GLY A 66 7.65 6.57 -3.26
CA GLY A 66 6.50 7.27 -3.89
C GLY A 66 5.31 6.37 -4.28
N LEU A 67 4.38 6.87 -5.11
CA LEU A 67 3.19 6.12 -5.56
C LEU A 67 3.61 4.89 -6.39
N GLN A 68 3.03 3.71 -6.10
CA GLN A 68 3.34 2.47 -6.83
C GLN A 68 3.20 2.63 -8.35
N PHE A 69 2.20 3.38 -8.82
CA PHE A 69 2.01 3.70 -10.24
C PHE A 69 3.16 4.52 -10.80
N ASP A 70 3.52 5.63 -10.15
CA ASP A 70 4.59 6.49 -10.62
C ASP A 70 5.93 5.75 -10.60
N HIS A 71 6.16 4.92 -9.58
CA HIS A 71 7.33 4.07 -9.47
C HIS A 71 7.41 3.07 -10.64
N VAL A 72 6.38 2.22 -10.81
CA VAL A 72 6.38 1.17 -11.85
C VAL A 72 6.34 1.78 -13.25
N LEU A 73 5.46 2.75 -13.51
CA LEU A 73 5.36 3.40 -14.83
C LEU A 73 6.60 4.23 -15.15
N GLY A 74 7.26 4.81 -14.14
CA GLY A 74 8.53 5.51 -14.30
C GLY A 74 9.63 4.60 -14.85
N TRP A 75 9.79 3.40 -14.27
CA TRP A 75 10.71 2.38 -14.78
C TRP A 75 10.26 1.78 -16.11
N TRP A 76 8.95 1.55 -16.29
CA TRP A 76 8.41 0.99 -17.53
C TRP A 76 8.67 1.87 -18.76
N LYS A 77 8.74 3.19 -18.58
CA LYS A 77 9.16 4.12 -19.64
C LYS A 77 10.58 3.87 -20.15
N GLN A 78 11.44 3.28 -19.32
CA GLN A 78 12.84 2.99 -19.63
C GLN A 78 13.07 1.50 -19.97
N ARG A 79 12.02 0.72 -20.18
CA ARG A 79 12.11 -0.74 -20.44
C ARG A 79 12.94 -1.13 -21.68
N ASP A 80 13.13 -0.18 -22.58
CA ASP A 80 13.92 -0.38 -23.81
C ASP A 80 15.40 0.01 -23.62
N ASP A 81 15.80 0.50 -22.42
CA ASP A 81 17.20 0.77 -22.09
C ASP A 81 17.95 -0.57 -21.91
N PRO A 82 19.09 -0.79 -22.61
CA PRO A 82 19.85 -2.03 -22.52
C PRO A 82 20.43 -2.29 -21.11
N ASN A 83 20.48 -1.28 -20.23
CA ASN A 83 20.94 -1.39 -18.85
C ASN A 83 19.78 -1.54 -17.85
N ILE A 84 18.57 -1.81 -18.32
CA ILE A 84 17.40 -2.05 -17.47
C ILE A 84 16.78 -3.39 -17.86
N LEU A 85 16.70 -4.30 -16.89
CA LEU A 85 15.95 -5.54 -17.00
C LEU A 85 14.67 -5.43 -16.16
N ILE A 86 13.52 -5.51 -16.81
CA ILE A 86 12.23 -5.64 -16.12
C ILE A 86 11.88 -7.12 -16.03
N LEU A 87 11.70 -7.59 -14.80
CA LEU A 87 11.18 -8.91 -14.47
C LEU A 87 9.99 -8.76 -13.53
N THR A 88 8.99 -9.61 -13.72
CA THR A 88 7.86 -9.69 -12.80
C THR A 88 8.07 -10.81 -11.78
N TYR A 89 7.33 -10.74 -10.67
CA TYR A 89 7.33 -11.83 -9.70
C TYR A 89 6.70 -13.09 -10.29
N GLU A 90 5.69 -12.91 -11.14
CA GLU A 90 4.99 -13.95 -11.89
C GLU A 90 5.96 -14.75 -12.79
N ASP A 91 6.86 -14.07 -13.52
CA ASP A 91 7.89 -14.74 -14.32
C ASP A 91 8.70 -15.72 -13.47
N ARG A 92 9.11 -15.29 -12.27
CA ARG A 92 9.91 -16.10 -11.35
C ARG A 92 9.12 -17.28 -10.78
N VAL A 93 7.80 -17.18 -10.62
CA VAL A 93 6.96 -18.27 -10.10
C VAL A 93 6.59 -19.26 -11.20
N GLN A 94 6.30 -18.77 -12.41
CA GLN A 94 5.89 -19.60 -13.54
C GLN A 94 7.06 -20.36 -14.17
N ASP A 95 8.17 -19.68 -14.43
CA ASP A 95 9.41 -20.30 -14.92
C ASP A 95 10.63 -19.68 -14.24
N PRO A 96 10.99 -20.16 -13.03
CA PRO A 96 12.14 -19.66 -12.29
C PRO A 96 13.44 -19.75 -13.09
N GLY A 97 13.54 -20.72 -14.00
CA GLY A 97 14.75 -20.95 -14.75
C GLY A 97 14.91 -19.96 -15.90
N ASP A 98 13.84 -19.64 -16.64
CA ASP A 98 13.85 -18.56 -17.63
C ASP A 98 14.18 -17.21 -16.98
N ALA A 99 13.66 -16.94 -15.78
CA ALA A 99 14.04 -15.75 -15.02
C ALA A 99 15.55 -15.71 -14.71
N VAL A 100 16.14 -16.85 -14.32
CA VAL A 100 17.60 -16.97 -14.10
C VAL A 100 18.39 -16.74 -15.39
N ASP A 101 17.95 -17.31 -16.51
CA ASP A 101 18.61 -17.15 -17.81
C ASP A 101 18.56 -15.69 -18.29
N LYS A 102 17.41 -15.02 -18.13
CA LYS A 102 17.25 -13.58 -18.42
C LYS A 102 18.21 -12.73 -17.60
N ILE A 103 18.32 -12.99 -16.29
CA ILE A 103 19.25 -12.28 -15.41
C ILE A 103 20.70 -12.53 -15.86
N ALA A 104 21.08 -13.78 -16.09
CA ALA A 104 22.43 -14.16 -16.50
C ALA A 104 22.84 -13.47 -17.80
N LYS A 105 21.97 -13.51 -18.81
CA LYS A 105 22.17 -12.80 -20.09
C LYS A 105 22.32 -11.30 -19.89
N PHE A 106 21.47 -10.69 -19.07
CA PHE A 106 21.51 -9.25 -18.80
C PHE A 106 22.81 -8.79 -18.13
N ILE A 107 23.35 -9.57 -17.20
CA ILE A 107 24.65 -9.29 -16.56
C ILE A 107 25.86 -9.78 -17.37
N GLY A 108 25.65 -10.26 -18.61
CA GLY A 108 26.70 -10.73 -19.51
C GLY A 108 27.41 -12.00 -19.03
N LYS A 109 26.68 -12.93 -18.40
CA LYS A 109 27.20 -14.20 -17.90
C LYS A 109 26.61 -15.38 -18.65
N GLU A 110 27.48 -16.26 -19.12
CA GLU A 110 27.09 -17.61 -19.54
C GLU A 110 27.05 -18.53 -18.31
N ILE A 111 25.97 -19.30 -18.18
CA ILE A 111 25.79 -20.26 -17.09
C ILE A 111 25.52 -21.65 -17.64
N SER A 112 26.04 -22.67 -16.97
CA SER A 112 25.74 -24.06 -17.33
C SER A 112 24.34 -24.46 -16.87
N PRO A 113 23.70 -25.47 -17.48
CA PRO A 113 22.43 -26.01 -16.99
C PRO A 113 22.49 -26.43 -15.51
N ALA A 114 23.59 -27.05 -15.08
CA ALA A 114 23.77 -27.43 -13.67
C ALA A 114 23.83 -26.21 -12.73
N THR A 115 24.45 -25.12 -13.17
CA THR A 115 24.48 -23.86 -12.41
C THR A 115 23.10 -23.23 -12.33
N ARG A 116 22.37 -23.20 -13.45
CA ARG A 116 20.98 -22.72 -13.52
C ARG A 116 20.09 -23.48 -12.53
N ASP A 117 20.13 -24.82 -12.58
CA ASP A 117 19.33 -25.68 -11.71
C ASP A 117 19.69 -25.49 -10.23
N LEU A 118 20.97 -25.30 -9.93
CA LEU A 118 21.43 -24.97 -8.58
C LEU A 118 20.84 -23.65 -8.08
N ILE A 119 20.88 -22.59 -8.90
CA ILE A 119 20.31 -21.28 -8.55
C ILE A 119 18.81 -21.38 -8.34
N VAL A 120 18.09 -22.04 -9.25
CA VAL A 120 16.63 -22.27 -9.13
C VAL A 120 16.32 -22.98 -7.80
N ARG A 121 17.05 -24.05 -7.49
CA ARG A 121 16.84 -24.79 -6.24
C ARG A 121 17.13 -23.93 -5.00
N GLN A 122 18.26 -23.24 -4.96
CA GLN A 122 18.67 -22.43 -3.80
C GLN A 122 17.79 -21.20 -3.59
N THR A 123 17.22 -20.67 -4.67
CA THR A 123 16.30 -19.54 -4.61
C THR A 123 14.83 -19.97 -4.61
N SER A 124 14.53 -21.27 -4.48
CA SER A 124 13.14 -21.72 -4.33
C SER A 124 12.52 -21.18 -3.03
N PHE A 125 11.18 -21.11 -3.00
CA PHE A 125 10.46 -20.61 -1.83
C PHE A 125 10.85 -21.38 -0.55
N ASP A 126 10.84 -22.71 -0.60
CA ASP A 126 11.15 -23.56 0.56
C ASP A 126 12.60 -23.36 1.00
N ALA A 127 13.56 -23.36 0.06
CA ALA A 127 14.97 -23.16 0.39
C ALA A 127 15.21 -21.79 1.08
N MET A 128 14.58 -20.73 0.57
CA MET A 128 14.69 -19.40 1.17
C MET A 128 13.98 -19.32 2.53
N LYS A 129 12.80 -19.94 2.67
CA LYS A 129 12.03 -19.94 3.92
C LYS A 129 12.73 -20.70 5.05
N SER A 130 13.38 -21.81 4.72
CA SER A 130 14.12 -22.63 5.69
C SER A 130 15.50 -22.08 6.07
N SER A 131 16.02 -21.09 5.34
CA SER A 131 17.37 -20.55 5.57
C SER A 131 17.37 -19.35 6.51
N ASN A 132 18.12 -19.45 7.60
CA ASN A 132 18.42 -18.37 8.55
C ASN A 132 19.32 -17.27 7.96
N TYR A 133 19.58 -17.24 6.65
CA TYR A 133 20.19 -16.10 5.96
C TYR A 133 19.21 -15.30 5.11
N THR A 134 18.00 -15.83 4.89
CA THR A 134 17.01 -15.23 3.98
C THR A 134 15.63 -15.06 4.61
N ASN A 135 15.33 -15.81 5.67
CA ASN A 135 14.02 -15.75 6.35
C ASN A 135 13.91 -14.64 7.43
N PHE A 136 14.99 -13.89 7.67
CA PHE A 136 15.07 -12.78 8.62
C PHE A 136 14.65 -13.14 10.06
N THR A 137 14.79 -14.40 10.46
CA THR A 137 14.45 -14.85 11.82
C THR A 137 15.29 -14.19 12.93
N TRP A 138 16.43 -13.59 12.58
CA TRP A 138 17.28 -12.83 13.50
C TRP A 138 16.79 -11.40 13.78
N PHE A 139 15.77 -10.91 13.08
CA PHE A 139 15.23 -9.55 13.29
C PHE A 139 13.96 -9.59 14.16
N GLU A 140 14.04 -9.06 15.37
CA GLU A 140 12.97 -9.12 16.39
C GLU A 140 11.63 -8.45 15.98
N GLY A 141 11.65 -7.61 14.94
CA GLY A 141 10.43 -6.95 14.43
C GLY A 141 9.53 -7.86 13.59
N ILE A 142 9.99 -9.04 13.18
CA ILE A 142 9.18 -9.99 12.40
C ILE A 142 8.37 -10.87 13.36
N LYS A 143 7.05 -10.77 13.26
CA LYS A 143 6.07 -11.51 14.07
C LYS A 143 5.14 -12.35 13.18
N GLY A 144 4.45 -13.33 13.77
CA GLY A 144 3.46 -14.15 13.05
C GLY A 144 4.11 -15.13 12.09
N ASP A 145 3.60 -15.23 10.86
CA ASP A 145 3.97 -16.22 9.84
C ASP A 145 5.40 -16.07 9.25
N GLY A 146 6.23 -15.20 9.84
CA GLY A 146 7.59 -14.92 9.39
C GLY A 146 7.67 -13.95 8.19
N PHE A 147 8.90 -13.65 7.77
CA PHE A 147 9.15 -12.73 6.63
C PHE A 147 8.75 -13.34 5.29
N ILE A 148 9.04 -14.63 5.08
CA ILE A 148 8.68 -15.38 3.87
C ILE A 148 7.39 -16.14 4.12
N ARG A 149 6.26 -15.57 3.68
CA ARG A 149 4.91 -16.02 4.07
C ARG A 149 4.34 -17.17 3.22
N LYS A 150 3.77 -16.86 2.03
CA LYS A 150 3.07 -17.83 1.16
C LYS A 150 3.77 -18.11 -0.18
N GLY A 151 4.44 -17.12 -0.79
CA GLY A 151 5.19 -17.32 -2.04
C GLY A 151 4.35 -17.66 -3.27
N GLN A 152 3.09 -17.19 -3.32
CA GLN A 152 2.13 -17.56 -4.36
C GLN A 152 1.67 -16.33 -5.17
N VAL A 153 1.40 -16.55 -6.45
CA VAL A 153 0.73 -15.59 -7.33
C VAL A 153 -0.78 -15.63 -7.07
N GLY A 154 -1.45 -14.48 -7.12
CA GLY A 154 -2.91 -14.41 -7.00
C GLY A 154 -3.46 -14.48 -5.57
N GLY A 155 -2.61 -14.40 -4.54
CA GLY A 155 -3.06 -14.41 -3.14
C GLY A 155 -3.98 -13.25 -2.75
N TRP A 156 -4.10 -12.22 -3.58
CA TRP A 156 -5.06 -11.12 -3.40
C TRP A 156 -6.52 -11.59 -3.44
N LYS A 157 -6.81 -12.71 -4.12
CA LYS A 157 -8.16 -13.30 -4.22
C LYS A 157 -8.70 -13.80 -2.88
N ASP A 158 -7.83 -14.05 -1.91
CA ASP A 158 -8.24 -14.40 -0.54
C ASP A 158 -8.80 -13.18 0.22
N TYR A 159 -8.65 -11.96 -0.33
CA TYR A 159 -8.91 -10.70 0.38
C TYR A 159 -9.88 -9.75 -0.31
N PHE A 160 -10.11 -9.92 -1.62
CA PHE A 160 -11.00 -9.07 -2.41
C PHE A 160 -12.22 -9.89 -2.85
N THR A 161 -13.41 -9.29 -2.76
CA THR A 161 -14.58 -9.82 -3.47
C THR A 161 -14.48 -9.52 -4.97
N GLU A 162 -15.33 -10.16 -5.79
CA GLU A 162 -15.36 -9.90 -7.24
C GLU A 162 -15.72 -8.44 -7.52
N GLU A 163 -16.69 -7.88 -6.80
CA GLU A 163 -17.11 -6.47 -6.95
C GLU A 163 -15.98 -5.50 -6.59
N GLN A 164 -15.20 -5.84 -5.54
CA GLN A 164 -14.06 -5.03 -5.14
C GLN A 164 -12.93 -5.06 -6.17
N ASN A 165 -12.72 -6.22 -6.80
CA ASN A 165 -11.75 -6.36 -7.87
C ASN A 165 -12.20 -5.60 -9.13
N GLU A 166 -13.47 -5.69 -9.52
CA GLU A 166 -14.01 -4.93 -10.67
C GLU A 166 -13.87 -3.42 -10.47
N LEU A 167 -14.12 -2.92 -9.25
CA LEU A 167 -13.89 -1.52 -8.92
C LEU A 167 -12.41 -1.15 -9.00
N PHE A 168 -11.52 -2.02 -8.50
CA PHE A 168 -10.08 -1.81 -8.60
C PHE A 168 -9.62 -1.74 -10.07
N ASP A 169 -10.04 -2.68 -10.90
CA ASP A 169 -9.71 -2.75 -12.33
C ASP A 169 -10.20 -1.51 -13.08
N LYS A 170 -11.41 -1.03 -12.78
CA LYS A 170 -11.95 0.22 -13.34
C LYS A 170 -11.08 1.42 -12.96
N VAL A 171 -10.77 1.60 -11.68
CA VAL A 171 -9.95 2.70 -11.20
C VAL A 171 -8.53 2.65 -11.79
N PHE A 172 -7.97 1.44 -11.88
CA PHE A 172 -6.63 1.20 -12.42
C PHE A 172 -6.56 1.54 -13.92
N SER A 173 -7.55 1.09 -14.70
CA SER A 173 -7.62 1.32 -16.14
C SER A 173 -7.84 2.79 -16.51
N GLU A 174 -8.69 3.49 -15.77
CA GLU A 174 -8.98 4.91 -15.98
C GLU A 174 -7.90 5.86 -15.46
N ARG A 175 -6.93 5.35 -14.67
CA ARG A 175 -5.94 6.14 -13.93
C ARG A 175 -6.58 7.26 -13.09
N SER A 176 -7.82 7.07 -12.64
CA SER A 176 -8.69 8.11 -12.11
C SER A 176 -8.65 8.24 -10.58
N LEU A 177 -7.52 7.89 -9.94
CA LEU A 177 -7.36 7.94 -8.49
C LEU A 177 -7.46 9.38 -7.96
N ARG A 178 -8.66 9.75 -7.49
CA ARG A 178 -8.86 10.99 -6.75
C ARG A 178 -8.28 10.85 -5.34
N ARG A 179 -7.41 11.79 -4.96
CA ARG A 179 -6.66 11.79 -3.70
C ARG A 179 -7.04 13.02 -2.87
N VAL A 180 -7.37 12.79 -1.60
CA VAL A 180 -7.46 13.86 -0.58
C VAL A 180 -6.32 13.67 0.42
N ARG A 181 -5.62 14.77 0.72
CA ARG A 181 -4.53 14.82 1.70
C ARG A 181 -4.92 15.78 2.81
N VAL A 182 -4.79 15.32 4.06
CA VAL A 182 -4.97 16.16 5.25
C VAL A 182 -3.64 16.28 5.97
N GLY A 183 -3.12 17.50 6.05
CA GLY A 183 -1.87 17.78 6.74
C GLY A 183 -2.11 18.17 8.20
N ILE A 184 -1.24 17.72 9.10
CA ILE A 184 -1.27 18.07 10.53
C ILE A 184 -0.38 19.27 10.88
N GLY A 185 0.17 19.97 9.89
CA GLY A 185 1.13 21.06 10.13
C GLY A 185 2.54 20.56 10.50
N ARG A 186 3.34 21.42 11.12
CA ARG A 186 4.72 21.12 11.57
C ARG A 186 4.91 21.58 13.02
N PRO A 187 5.73 20.88 13.82
CA PRO A 187 6.04 21.34 15.16
C PRO A 187 6.84 22.65 15.13
N SER A 188 6.67 23.46 16.18
CA SER A 188 7.41 24.72 16.36
C SER A 188 8.93 24.51 16.51
N LYS A 189 9.35 23.34 16.99
CA LYS A 189 10.76 22.91 17.06
C LYS A 189 11.00 21.75 16.12
N ARG A 190 11.91 21.93 15.16
CA ARG A 190 12.22 20.98 14.08
C ARG A 190 12.70 19.60 14.56
N ASN A 191 13.24 19.51 15.77
CA ASN A 191 13.84 18.29 16.31
C ASN A 191 12.81 17.32 16.94
N ASN A 192 11.50 17.65 16.90
CA ASN A 192 10.48 16.87 17.60
C ASN A 192 9.32 16.37 16.73
N VAL A 193 9.62 16.05 15.47
CA VAL A 193 8.58 15.62 14.49
C VAL A 193 7.90 14.34 14.92
N THR A 194 8.64 13.34 15.40
CA THR A 194 8.06 12.05 15.79
C THR A 194 7.11 12.18 16.97
N GLU A 195 7.51 12.86 18.04
CA GLU A 195 6.64 13.08 19.21
C GLU A 195 5.41 13.90 18.82
N TYR A 196 5.59 14.93 17.98
CA TYR A 196 4.48 15.73 17.47
C TYR A 196 3.47 14.88 16.69
N VAL A 197 3.93 14.05 15.76
CA VAL A 197 3.06 13.16 14.96
C VAL A 197 2.31 12.17 15.87
N LEU A 198 2.95 11.67 16.92
CA LEU A 198 2.36 10.69 17.83
C LEU A 198 1.54 11.32 18.97
N SER A 199 1.55 12.65 19.13
CA SER A 199 0.77 13.33 20.16
C SER A 199 -0.69 13.48 19.74
N ASN A 200 -1.54 13.79 20.72
CA ASN A 200 -2.91 14.26 20.46
C ASN A 200 -2.89 15.71 19.94
N PHE A 201 -4.04 16.14 19.39
CA PHE A 201 -4.31 17.55 19.11
C PHE A 201 -4.49 18.34 20.41
N ASP A 202 -4.01 19.58 20.43
CA ASP A 202 -4.27 20.51 21.53
C ASP A 202 -5.74 20.97 21.48
N PRO A 203 -6.41 21.21 22.62
CA PRO A 203 -7.78 21.73 22.64
C PRO A 203 -8.00 22.99 21.78
N SER A 204 -6.98 23.85 21.64
CA SER A 204 -7.05 25.04 20.79
C SER A 204 -7.08 24.74 19.29
N GLU A 205 -6.63 23.56 18.86
CA GLU A 205 -6.61 23.14 17.46
C GLU A 205 -7.91 22.43 17.05
N ILE A 206 -8.68 21.90 18.00
CA ILE A 206 -9.90 21.12 17.75
C ILE A 206 -10.89 21.87 16.83
N PRO A 207 -11.20 23.17 17.03
CA PRO A 207 -12.15 23.86 16.15
C PRO A 207 -11.65 24.02 14.70
N VAL A 208 -10.34 24.04 14.47
CA VAL A 208 -9.77 24.08 13.11
C VAL A 208 -9.75 22.69 12.50
N LEU A 209 -9.40 21.67 13.31
CA LEU A 209 -9.42 20.28 12.90
C LEU A 209 -10.82 19.86 12.45
N GLU A 210 -11.85 20.04 13.28
CA GLU A 210 -13.23 19.65 12.98
C GLU A 210 -13.71 20.28 11.67
N ARG A 211 -13.54 21.60 11.51
CA ARG A 211 -13.88 22.30 10.26
C ARG A 211 -13.11 21.78 9.04
N THR A 212 -11.84 21.43 9.20
CA THR A 212 -11.03 20.87 8.11
C THR A 212 -11.52 19.48 7.72
N ILE A 213 -11.86 18.64 8.70
CA ILE A 213 -12.40 17.30 8.47
C ILE A 213 -13.76 17.39 7.77
N GLU A 214 -14.66 18.25 8.24
CA GLU A 214 -15.97 18.50 7.60
C GLU A 214 -15.81 18.95 6.15
N GLN A 215 -14.93 19.92 5.88
CA GLN A 215 -14.65 20.38 4.51
C GLN A 215 -14.11 19.25 3.62
N CYS A 216 -13.22 18.41 4.15
CA CYS A 216 -12.71 17.25 3.42
C CYS A 216 -13.84 16.27 3.07
N CYS A 217 -14.72 15.97 4.02
CA CYS A 217 -15.88 15.12 3.79
C CYS A 217 -16.82 15.71 2.74
N GLU A 218 -17.15 17.00 2.82
CA GLU A 218 -18.02 17.66 1.84
C GLU A 218 -17.44 17.60 0.41
N VAL A 219 -16.13 17.87 0.27
CA VAL A 219 -15.46 17.78 -1.02
C VAL A 219 -15.51 16.34 -1.55
N LEU A 220 -15.18 15.35 -0.72
CA LEU A 220 -15.24 13.94 -1.10
C LEU A 220 -16.66 13.52 -1.50
N MET A 221 -17.67 13.95 -0.76
CA MET A 221 -19.08 13.67 -1.04
C MET A 221 -19.55 14.26 -2.38
N LYS A 222 -19.11 15.49 -2.71
CA LYS A 222 -19.37 16.13 -4.02
C LYS A 222 -18.66 15.38 -5.15
N GLU A 223 -17.39 15.06 -4.96
CA GLU A 223 -16.56 14.37 -5.96
C GLU A 223 -17.07 12.96 -6.26
N LEU A 224 -17.50 12.23 -5.24
CA LEU A 224 -18.09 10.89 -5.39
C LEU A 224 -19.51 10.92 -5.97
N GLN A 225 -20.09 12.10 -6.24
CA GLN A 225 -21.47 12.28 -6.70
C GLN A 225 -22.50 11.61 -5.77
N LEU A 226 -22.17 11.45 -4.49
CA LEU A 226 -23.03 10.80 -3.49
C LEU A 226 -24.00 11.78 -2.83
N LEU A 227 -23.80 13.09 -3.04
CA LEU A 227 -24.84 14.09 -2.81
C LEU A 227 -25.75 14.12 -4.03
N ARG A 228 -26.81 13.30 -4.02
CA ARG A 228 -27.95 13.58 -4.89
C ARG A 228 -28.56 14.90 -4.43
N SER A 229 -28.70 15.82 -5.38
CA SER A 229 -29.54 17.02 -5.26
C SER A 229 -30.96 16.66 -4.86
#